data_AF-A0A7S1SJB8-F1
#
_entry.id   AF-A0A7S1SJB8-F1
#
_cell.length_a   1.000
_cell.length_b   1.000
_cell.length_c   1.000
_cell.angle_alpha   90.00
_cell.angle_beta   90.00
_cell.angle_gamma   90.00
#
_symmetry.space_group_name_H-M   'P 1'
#
loop_
_entity.id
_entity.type
_entity.pdbx_description
1 polymer ?
#
loop_
_entity_poly.entity_id
_entity_poly.type
_entity_poly.pdbx_seq_one_letter_code
_entity_poly.pdbx_strand_id
1 'polypeptide(L)'
;MRYKESMVEAGLLVYGRIMDPQNAKRLIRQVMDAEQCASLYQRLGSLNMFNPRNPTGYYNLQLSHQAQYTVARRLLEMFQAEVDFRLNEFPLRITWNNCFLNGEPLPMEKLQHPYTIEFESRGSLSLSYTEQRPVSDSAVPISNESFSVLVNILATRADVDDPNELIAMVDNEDTATCMRVFRQFDTCPKSVFVSPERVRDLRMKVKNETIIVQIIRAFALDHYITSAQLVGLLSMVDSSSCRVEIVTAFWARITDRAKNFSDVMRFLKTEEANLLGKRIGYYAMLDLNRPSMHYKLRMYNKSELKVAKMLFQ
;
A
#
# COMPACT_ATOMS: atom_id res chain seq x y z
N MET A 1 16.75 -20.93 26.48
CA MET A 1 17.01 -19.66 25.76
C MET A 1 17.47 -19.86 24.31
N ARG A 2 18.56 -20.59 24.01
CA ARG A 2 19.08 -20.78 22.63
C ARG A 2 18.08 -21.26 21.57
N TYR A 3 17.11 -22.10 21.94
CA TYR A 3 16.10 -22.61 21.00
C TYR A 3 15.11 -21.52 20.55
N LYS A 4 14.77 -20.56 21.44
CA LYS A 4 13.82 -19.49 21.12
C LYS A 4 14.38 -18.51 20.08
N GLU A 5 15.65 -18.13 20.21
CA GLU A 5 16.36 -17.28 19.24
C GLU A 5 16.53 -17.96 17.89
N SER A 6 16.88 -19.26 17.87
CA SER A 6 17.08 -20.02 16.64
C SER A 6 15.82 -20.08 15.76
N MET A 7 14.64 -20.17 16.38
CA MET A 7 13.36 -20.15 15.65
C MET A 7 13.06 -18.77 15.05
N VAL A 8 13.35 -17.68 15.77
CA VAL A 8 13.20 -16.32 15.24
C VAL A 8 14.15 -16.08 14.06
N GLU A 9 15.39 -16.54 14.13
CA GLU A 9 16.34 -16.46 13.01
C GLU A 9 15.91 -17.29 11.81
N ALA A 10 15.45 -18.53 12.02
CA ALA A 10 14.89 -19.36 10.96
C ALA A 10 13.67 -18.68 10.32
N GLY A 11 12.79 -18.09 11.13
CA GLY A 11 11.66 -17.29 10.67
C GLY A 11 12.09 -16.13 9.77
N LEU A 12 13.11 -15.37 10.15
CA LEU A 12 13.64 -14.26 9.35
C LEU A 12 14.21 -14.72 8.00
N LEU A 13 14.96 -15.82 7.99
CA LEU A 13 15.55 -16.38 6.78
C LEU A 13 14.49 -16.90 5.80
N VAL A 14 13.44 -17.51 6.33
CA VAL A 14 12.35 -18.08 5.52
C VAL A 14 11.40 -16.97 5.05
N TYR A 15 11.15 -15.93 5.85
CA TYR A 15 10.20 -14.85 5.52
C TYR A 15 10.52 -14.15 4.19
N GLY A 16 11.80 -13.89 3.91
CA GLY A 16 12.21 -13.31 2.62
C GLY A 16 12.00 -14.23 1.41
N ARG A 17 11.80 -15.53 1.65
CA ARG A 17 11.58 -16.57 0.62
C ARG A 17 10.12 -17.00 0.51
N ILE A 18 9.26 -16.53 1.41
CA ILE A 18 7.85 -16.87 1.43
C ILE A 18 7.14 -16.17 0.28
N MET A 19 6.53 -16.97 -0.58
CA MET A 19 5.68 -16.50 -1.69
C MET A 19 4.24 -16.20 -1.23
N ASP A 20 3.84 -16.73 -0.07
CA ASP A 20 2.52 -16.55 0.53
C ASP A 20 2.64 -16.06 1.98
N PRO A 21 2.74 -14.73 2.18
CA PRO A 21 2.88 -14.12 3.50
C PRO A 21 1.69 -14.40 4.44
N GLN A 22 0.51 -14.69 3.90
CA GLN A 22 -0.69 -14.93 4.72
C GLN A 22 -0.64 -16.32 5.35
N ASN A 23 -0.37 -17.35 4.54
CA ASN A 23 -0.15 -18.69 5.07
C ASN A 23 1.06 -18.73 5.99
N ALA A 24 2.12 -17.97 5.69
CA ALA A 24 3.26 -17.86 6.58
C ALA A 24 2.93 -17.27 7.95
N LYS A 25 2.16 -16.18 8.04
CA LYS A 25 1.75 -15.62 9.34
C LYS A 25 0.96 -16.62 10.17
N ARG A 26 0.06 -17.38 9.52
CA ARG A 26 -0.70 -18.46 10.18
C ARG A 26 0.22 -19.56 10.70
N LEU A 27 1.15 -20.03 9.88
CA LEU A 27 2.13 -21.05 10.25
C LEU A 27 3.08 -20.56 11.36
N ILE A 28 3.55 -19.31 11.29
CA ILE A 28 4.39 -18.69 12.31
C ILE A 28 3.68 -18.72 13.66
N ARG A 29 2.39 -18.34 13.73
CA ARG A 29 1.62 -18.38 14.99
C ARG A 29 1.31 -19.79 15.50
N GLN A 30 1.33 -20.79 14.62
CA GLN A 30 1.19 -22.21 15.02
C GLN A 30 2.49 -22.79 15.58
N VAL A 31 3.64 -22.22 15.19
CA VAL A 31 4.97 -22.79 15.47
C VAL A 31 5.76 -21.95 16.50
N MET A 32 5.42 -20.67 16.67
CA MET A 32 6.09 -19.73 17.58
C MET A 32 5.13 -19.22 18.66
N ASP A 33 5.65 -19.01 19.87
CA ASP A 33 4.90 -18.34 20.94
C ASP A 33 4.76 -16.82 20.69
N ALA A 34 3.93 -16.15 21.49
CA ALA A 34 3.62 -14.72 21.30
C ALA A 34 4.86 -13.81 21.43
N GLU A 35 5.81 -14.16 22.31
CA GLU A 35 7.05 -13.42 22.53
C GLU A 35 8.00 -13.57 21.32
N GLN A 36 8.11 -14.78 20.79
CA GLN A 36 8.87 -15.08 19.57
C GLN A 36 8.24 -14.41 18.35
N CYS A 37 6.92 -14.41 18.23
CA CYS A 37 6.21 -13.69 17.17
C CYS A 37 6.49 -12.19 17.24
N ALA A 38 6.39 -11.59 18.43
CA ALA A 38 6.68 -10.17 18.62
C ALA A 38 8.13 -9.84 18.25
N SER A 39 9.10 -10.67 18.70
CA SER A 39 10.52 -10.52 18.35
C SER A 39 10.77 -10.66 16.84
N LEU A 40 10.12 -11.64 16.19
CA LEU A 40 10.20 -11.85 14.74
C LEU A 40 9.63 -10.63 13.99
N TYR A 41 8.44 -10.16 14.34
CA TYR A 41 7.83 -9.02 13.66
C TYR A 41 8.60 -7.72 13.88
N GLN A 42 9.16 -7.51 15.08
CA GLN A 42 10.05 -6.39 15.36
C GLN A 42 11.31 -6.45 14.49
N ARG A 43 11.93 -7.62 14.34
CA ARG A 43 13.12 -7.81 13.49
C ARG A 43 12.81 -7.79 11.99
N LEU A 44 11.59 -8.18 11.60
CA LEU A 44 11.11 -8.03 10.23
C LEU A 44 10.96 -6.55 9.87
N GLY A 45 10.40 -5.73 10.76
CA GLY A 45 10.28 -4.28 10.54
C GLY A 45 9.59 -3.96 9.21
N SER A 46 10.27 -3.22 8.33
CA SER A 46 9.80 -2.89 6.98
C SER A 46 9.56 -4.10 6.07
N LEU A 47 10.08 -5.29 6.41
CA LEU A 47 9.83 -6.54 5.69
C LEU A 47 8.37 -7.01 5.79
N ASN A 48 7.67 -6.69 6.88
CA ASN A 48 6.24 -6.97 7.01
C ASN A 48 5.40 -6.11 6.02
N MET A 49 6.02 -5.13 5.35
CA MET A 49 5.37 -4.29 4.35
C MET A 49 5.49 -4.86 2.93
N PHE A 50 6.43 -5.80 2.68
CA PHE A 50 6.59 -6.39 1.36
C PHE A 50 5.61 -7.53 1.16
N ASN A 51 4.79 -7.44 0.11
CA ASN A 51 4.03 -8.57 -0.40
C ASN A 51 4.14 -8.58 -1.93
N PRO A 52 4.60 -9.67 -2.58
CA PRO A 52 4.68 -9.75 -4.03
C PRO A 52 3.36 -9.50 -4.77
N ARG A 53 2.22 -9.72 -4.10
CA ARG A 53 0.87 -9.47 -4.66
C ARG A 53 0.51 -7.99 -4.66
N ASN A 54 1.11 -7.19 -3.80
CA ASN A 54 0.91 -5.74 -3.73
C ASN A 54 2.22 -5.07 -3.23
N PRO A 55 3.23 -4.93 -4.11
CA PRO A 55 4.55 -4.44 -3.75
C PRO A 55 4.62 -2.91 -3.65
N THR A 56 3.54 -2.18 -3.96
CA THR A 56 3.59 -0.71 -4.02
C THR A 56 3.83 -0.12 -2.63
N GLY A 57 4.87 0.70 -2.49
CA GLY A 57 5.24 1.25 -1.19
C GLY A 57 6.62 1.90 -1.16
N TYR A 58 6.90 2.54 -0.03
CA TYR A 58 8.24 3.04 0.28
C TYR A 58 9.03 1.97 1.04
N TYR A 59 10.24 1.69 0.58
CA TYR A 59 11.15 0.72 1.16
C TYR A 59 12.42 1.43 1.60
N ASN A 60 12.88 1.11 2.81
CA ASN A 60 14.19 1.44 3.33
C ASN A 60 14.83 0.15 3.85
N LEU A 61 15.80 -0.35 3.11
CA LEU A 61 16.34 -1.71 3.23
C LEU A 61 17.84 -1.64 3.52
N GLN A 62 18.27 -2.36 4.54
CA GLN A 62 19.67 -2.62 4.85
C GLN A 62 20.11 -3.90 4.15
N LEU A 63 20.95 -3.75 3.14
CA LEU A 63 21.38 -4.85 2.27
C LEU A 63 22.30 -5.84 2.99
N SER A 64 22.86 -5.47 4.14
CA SER A 64 23.57 -6.39 5.04
C SER A 64 22.67 -7.40 5.73
N HIS A 65 21.36 -7.16 5.82
CA HIS A 65 20.40 -8.08 6.39
C HIS A 65 19.82 -8.99 5.30
N GLN A 66 20.06 -10.30 5.38
CA GLN A 66 19.71 -11.26 4.32
C GLN A 66 18.26 -11.17 3.85
N ALA A 67 17.30 -11.01 4.78
CA ALA A 67 15.89 -10.90 4.39
C ALA A 67 15.58 -9.59 3.63
N GLN A 68 16.25 -8.48 3.98
CA GLN A 68 16.07 -7.18 3.33
C GLN A 68 16.78 -7.14 1.97
N TYR A 69 17.96 -7.77 1.88
CA TYR A 69 18.61 -8.05 0.61
C TYR A 69 17.71 -8.87 -0.33
N THR A 70 17.03 -9.89 0.22
CA THR A 70 16.10 -10.72 -0.57
C THR A 70 14.92 -9.89 -1.09
N VAL A 71 14.33 -9.01 -0.27
CA VAL A 71 13.28 -8.09 -0.74
C VAL A 71 13.81 -7.14 -1.81
N ALA A 72 14.99 -6.56 -1.64
CA ALA A 72 15.60 -5.70 -2.66
C ALA A 72 15.77 -6.43 -4.01
N ARG A 73 16.25 -7.68 -3.97
CA ARG A 73 16.36 -8.56 -5.14
C ARG A 73 15.00 -8.83 -5.78
N ARG A 74 13.97 -9.16 -4.99
CA ARG A 74 12.61 -9.38 -5.51
C ARG A 74 12.02 -8.14 -6.16
N LEU A 75 12.18 -6.96 -5.54
CA LEU A 75 11.73 -5.69 -6.14
C LEU A 75 12.44 -5.42 -7.47
N LEU A 76 13.73 -5.79 -7.61
CA LEU A 76 14.46 -5.64 -8.86
C LEU A 76 13.97 -6.62 -9.93
N GLU A 77 13.77 -7.89 -9.56
CA GLU A 77 13.21 -8.91 -10.46
C GLU A 77 11.82 -8.49 -10.98
N MET A 78 10.97 -7.93 -10.11
CA MET A 78 9.66 -7.42 -10.51
C MET A 78 9.78 -6.18 -11.41
N PHE A 79 10.74 -5.29 -11.16
CA PHE A 79 10.99 -4.14 -12.03
C PHE A 79 11.47 -4.57 -13.42
N GLN A 80 12.40 -5.53 -13.50
CA GLN A 80 12.84 -6.14 -14.74
C GLN A 80 11.66 -6.76 -15.51
N ALA A 81 10.82 -7.54 -14.83
CA ALA A 81 9.61 -8.10 -15.43
C ALA A 81 8.66 -7.01 -15.97
N GLU A 82 8.41 -5.93 -15.22
CA GLU A 82 7.56 -4.83 -15.69
C GLU A 82 8.18 -4.09 -16.91
N VAL A 83 9.51 -4.04 -17.02
CA VAL A 83 10.21 -3.55 -18.23
C VAL A 83 10.01 -4.51 -19.40
N ASP A 84 10.16 -5.82 -19.20
CA ASP A 84 9.93 -6.84 -20.24
C ASP A 84 8.50 -6.78 -20.78
N PHE A 85 7.51 -6.55 -19.91
CA PHE A 85 6.11 -6.35 -20.28
C PHE A 85 5.80 -4.96 -20.85
N ARG A 86 6.81 -4.09 -21.02
CA ARG A 86 6.66 -2.71 -21.51
C ARG A 86 5.68 -1.86 -20.69
N LEU A 87 5.55 -2.17 -19.41
CA LEU A 87 4.72 -1.42 -18.47
C LEU A 87 5.45 -0.18 -17.95
N ASN A 88 6.78 -0.15 -18.10
CA ASN A 88 7.63 0.99 -17.81
C ASN A 88 8.02 1.71 -19.09
N GLU A 89 7.66 2.98 -19.18
CA GLU A 89 8.08 3.88 -20.25
C GLU A 89 8.99 4.92 -19.63
N PHE A 90 10.30 4.67 -19.58
CA PHE A 90 11.25 5.66 -19.10
C PHE A 90 11.22 6.91 -20.01
N PRO A 91 11.27 8.14 -19.47
CA PRO A 91 11.35 8.49 -18.05
C PRO A 91 10.00 8.56 -17.34
N LEU A 92 8.90 8.46 -18.07
CA LEU A 92 7.55 8.86 -17.66
C LEU A 92 6.93 7.94 -16.63
N ARG A 93 7.18 6.65 -16.77
CA ARG A 93 6.60 5.59 -15.96
C ARG A 93 7.72 4.68 -15.50
N ILE A 94 8.17 4.91 -14.27
CA ILE A 94 9.27 4.18 -13.65
C ILE A 94 8.73 3.55 -12.36
N THR A 95 8.83 2.23 -12.26
CA THR A 95 8.48 1.47 -11.06
C THR A 95 9.32 1.90 -9.85
N TRP A 96 10.62 2.11 -10.05
CA TRP A 96 11.56 2.52 -9.01
C TRP A 96 11.74 4.05 -8.98
N ASN A 97 10.98 4.72 -8.13
CA ASN A 97 11.06 6.17 -7.92
C ASN A 97 11.87 6.53 -6.66
N ASN A 98 12.50 7.70 -6.65
CA ASN A 98 13.32 8.19 -5.53
C ASN A 98 14.28 7.12 -4.99
N CYS A 99 14.99 6.44 -5.88
CA CYS A 99 15.88 5.34 -5.53
C CYS A 99 17.26 5.88 -5.13
N PHE A 100 17.71 5.57 -3.91
CA PHE A 100 19.04 5.88 -3.40
C PHE A 100 19.72 4.60 -2.93
N LEU A 101 20.98 4.43 -3.34
CA LEU A 101 21.86 3.37 -2.89
C LEU A 101 22.98 4.02 -2.07
N ASN A 102 23.11 3.63 -0.80
CA ASN A 102 24.08 4.20 0.15
C ASN A 102 23.96 5.72 0.32
N GLY A 103 22.73 6.25 0.22
CA GLY A 103 22.45 7.68 0.30
C GLY A 103 22.62 8.44 -1.03
N GLU A 104 23.21 7.82 -2.04
CA GLU A 104 23.42 8.43 -3.36
C GLU A 104 22.29 8.03 -4.33
N PRO A 105 21.78 8.96 -5.15
CA PRO A 105 20.73 8.65 -6.12
C PRO A 105 21.23 7.61 -7.14
N LEU A 106 20.42 6.58 -7.40
CA LEU A 106 20.79 5.57 -8.38
C LEU A 106 20.91 6.22 -9.78
N PRO A 107 22.00 6.01 -10.53
CA PRO A 107 22.19 6.63 -11.83
C PRO A 107 21.05 6.31 -12.81
N MET A 108 20.66 7.30 -13.63
CA MET A 108 19.55 7.15 -14.58
C MET A 108 19.80 6.06 -15.62
N GLU A 109 21.05 5.84 -16.02
CA GLU A 109 21.43 4.75 -16.93
C GLU A 109 21.03 3.38 -16.37
N LYS A 110 21.20 3.18 -15.06
CA LYS A 110 20.78 1.94 -14.38
C LYS A 110 19.26 1.79 -14.32
N LEU A 111 18.51 2.89 -14.18
CA LEU A 111 17.05 2.86 -14.23
C LEU A 111 16.50 2.61 -15.64
N GLN A 112 17.25 2.96 -16.69
CA GLN A 112 16.93 2.62 -18.08
C GLN A 112 17.22 1.15 -18.40
N HIS A 113 18.27 0.60 -17.78
CA HIS A 113 18.73 -0.76 -18.00
C HIS A 113 18.76 -1.54 -16.68
N PRO A 114 17.61 -1.95 -16.11
CA PRO A 114 17.57 -2.55 -14.78
C PRO A 114 18.34 -3.87 -14.65
N TYR A 115 18.67 -4.55 -15.76
CA TYR A 115 19.53 -5.74 -15.75
C TYR A 115 20.98 -5.43 -15.37
N THR A 116 21.42 -4.16 -15.44
CA THR A 116 22.75 -3.73 -15.01
C THR A 116 22.79 -3.34 -13.53
N ILE A 117 21.65 -3.41 -12.82
CA ILE A 117 21.60 -3.14 -11.39
C ILE A 117 22.09 -4.39 -10.64
N GLU A 118 23.21 -4.24 -9.95
CA GLU A 118 23.73 -5.24 -9.04
C GLU A 118 23.70 -4.68 -7.61
N PHE A 119 23.26 -5.51 -6.67
CA PHE A 119 23.32 -5.18 -5.25
C PHE A 119 24.45 -5.96 -4.59
N GLU A 120 25.35 -5.23 -3.96
CA GLU A 120 26.25 -5.80 -2.97
C GLU A 120 25.44 -6.21 -1.73
N SER A 121 25.89 -7.23 -1.00
CA SER A 121 25.29 -7.66 0.28
C SER A 121 25.62 -6.71 1.44
N ARG A 122 25.85 -5.43 1.14
CA ARG A 122 26.26 -4.38 2.08
C ARG A 122 25.64 -3.05 1.68
N GLY A 123 25.48 -2.17 2.66
CA GLY A 123 24.92 -0.84 2.44
C GLY A 123 23.41 -0.75 2.63
N SER A 124 22.82 0.34 2.13
CA SER A 124 21.40 0.66 2.27
C SER A 124 20.77 1.00 0.92
N LEU A 125 19.51 0.60 0.74
CA LEU A 125 18.70 0.90 -0.42
C LEU A 125 17.39 1.53 0.05
N SER A 126 17.13 2.77 -0.38
CA SER A 126 15.83 3.41 -0.18
C SER A 126 15.17 3.69 -1.53
N LEU A 127 13.89 3.34 -1.68
CA LEU A 127 13.15 3.56 -2.92
C LEU A 127 11.64 3.58 -2.68
N SER A 128 10.92 4.22 -3.60
CA SER A 128 9.47 4.09 -3.74
C SER A 128 9.17 3.16 -4.90
N TYR A 129 8.63 1.98 -4.62
CA TYR A 129 8.21 1.03 -5.64
C TYR A 129 6.75 1.32 -6.01
N THR A 130 6.47 1.46 -7.29
CA THR A 130 5.13 1.72 -7.80
C THR A 130 4.78 0.66 -8.84
N GLU A 131 3.84 -0.21 -8.50
CA GLU A 131 3.35 -1.22 -9.43
C GLU A 131 2.68 -0.57 -10.64
N GLN A 132 3.15 -0.96 -11.82
CA GLN A 132 2.66 -0.48 -13.10
C GLN A 132 1.72 -1.47 -13.79
N ARG A 133 1.52 -2.66 -13.21
CA ARG A 133 0.52 -3.60 -13.72
C ARG A 133 -0.88 -2.95 -13.73
N PRO A 134 -1.63 -3.07 -14.84
CA PRO A 134 -3.02 -2.65 -14.86
C PRO A 134 -3.82 -3.50 -13.89
N VAL A 135 -4.91 -2.94 -13.36
CA VAL A 135 -5.90 -3.71 -12.62
C VAL A 135 -6.55 -4.70 -13.59
N SER A 136 -6.72 -5.96 -13.17
CA SER A 136 -7.35 -6.99 -14.00
C SER A 136 -8.75 -6.56 -14.42
N ASP A 137 -9.17 -6.86 -15.65
CA ASP A 137 -10.55 -6.64 -16.12
C ASP A 137 -11.57 -7.45 -15.30
N SER A 138 -11.13 -8.54 -14.68
CA SER A 138 -11.93 -9.37 -13.77
C SER A 138 -11.95 -8.85 -12.34
N ALA A 139 -11.26 -7.75 -12.03
CA ALA A 139 -11.20 -7.22 -10.67
C ALA A 139 -12.53 -6.56 -10.31
N VAL A 140 -13.14 -7.05 -9.23
CA VAL A 140 -14.41 -6.53 -8.71
C VAL A 140 -14.10 -5.79 -7.41
N PRO A 141 -14.50 -4.51 -7.26
CA PRO A 141 -14.35 -3.83 -5.99
C PRO A 141 -15.27 -4.46 -4.94
N ILE A 142 -14.91 -4.35 -3.66
CA ILE A 142 -15.81 -4.78 -2.58
C ILE A 142 -17.16 -4.07 -2.70
N SER A 143 -18.21 -4.78 -2.27
CA SER A 143 -19.55 -4.24 -2.23
C SER A 143 -19.65 -3.08 -1.22
N ASN A 144 -20.68 -2.23 -1.35
CA ASN A 144 -20.91 -1.15 -0.39
C ASN A 144 -21.27 -1.68 0.99
N GLU A 145 -21.83 -2.88 1.05
CA GLU A 145 -22.15 -3.65 2.25
C GLU A 145 -20.87 -4.03 3.00
N SER A 146 -19.94 -4.69 2.32
CA SER A 146 -18.64 -5.07 2.88
C SER A 146 -17.82 -3.83 3.25
N PHE A 147 -17.86 -2.78 2.42
CA PHE A 147 -17.24 -1.50 2.74
C PHE A 147 -17.82 -0.86 4.01
N SER A 148 -19.13 -0.92 4.21
CA SER A 148 -19.78 -0.42 5.43
C SER A 148 -19.32 -1.18 6.66
N VAL A 149 -19.14 -2.50 6.56
CA VAL A 149 -18.58 -3.32 7.66
C VAL A 149 -17.15 -2.91 7.97
N LEU A 150 -16.30 -2.74 6.95
CA LEU A 150 -14.93 -2.24 7.12
C LEU A 150 -14.91 -0.91 7.87
N VAL A 151 -15.69 0.08 7.41
CA VAL A 151 -15.80 1.40 8.02
C VAL A 151 -16.26 1.31 9.48
N ASN A 152 -17.27 0.49 9.76
CA ASN A 152 -17.77 0.30 11.12
C ASN A 152 -16.71 -0.34 12.04
N ILE A 153 -16.00 -1.36 11.57
CA ILE A 153 -14.93 -1.98 12.36
C ILE A 153 -13.85 -0.96 12.70
N LEU A 154 -13.37 -0.20 11.70
CA LEU A 154 -12.33 0.82 11.89
C LEU A 154 -12.77 1.95 12.84
N ALA A 155 -14.05 2.31 12.85
CA ALA A 155 -14.60 3.35 13.71
C ALA A 155 -14.94 2.87 15.14
N THR A 156 -15.17 1.56 15.34
CA THR A 156 -15.69 1.04 16.62
C THR A 156 -14.68 0.22 17.41
N ARG A 157 -13.81 -0.56 16.76
CA ARG A 157 -12.82 -1.42 17.43
C ARG A 157 -11.50 -0.67 17.62
N ALA A 158 -11.03 -0.60 18.86
CA ALA A 158 -9.72 -0.02 19.20
C ALA A 158 -8.62 -1.09 19.31
N ASP A 159 -9.03 -2.35 19.42
CA ASP A 159 -8.32 -3.55 19.86
C ASP A 159 -8.16 -4.58 18.73
N VAL A 160 -8.10 -4.12 17.46
CA VAL A 160 -7.84 -5.03 16.34
C VAL A 160 -6.36 -5.42 16.35
N ASP A 161 -6.04 -6.51 17.04
CA ASP A 161 -4.67 -7.04 17.14
C ASP A 161 -4.25 -7.80 15.88
N ASP A 162 -5.21 -8.37 15.13
CA ASP A 162 -4.93 -9.13 13.91
C ASP A 162 -5.70 -8.59 12.68
N PRO A 163 -5.00 -8.02 11.68
CA PRO A 163 -5.60 -7.62 10.42
C PRO A 163 -6.39 -8.72 9.69
N ASN A 164 -6.00 -9.99 9.84
CA ASN A 164 -6.67 -11.10 9.13
C ASN A 164 -8.04 -11.43 9.73
N GLU A 165 -8.24 -11.26 11.04
CA GLU A 165 -9.55 -11.41 11.67
C GLU A 165 -10.54 -10.41 11.09
N LEU A 166 -10.09 -9.16 10.89
CA LEU A 166 -10.89 -8.11 10.29
C LEU A 166 -11.26 -8.44 8.84
N ILE A 167 -10.30 -8.93 8.05
CA ILE A 167 -10.56 -9.35 6.66
C ILE A 167 -11.65 -10.43 6.65
N ALA A 168 -11.53 -11.47 7.48
CA ALA A 168 -12.54 -12.53 7.58
C ALA A 168 -13.93 -12.01 7.99
N MET A 169 -14.00 -10.95 8.80
CA MET A 169 -15.27 -10.31 9.16
C MET A 169 -15.90 -9.53 7.99
N VAL A 170 -15.08 -8.86 7.18
CA VAL A 170 -15.55 -8.12 6.00
C VAL A 170 -16.01 -9.07 4.89
N ASP A 171 -15.32 -10.20 4.76
CA ASP A 171 -15.55 -11.22 3.73
C ASP A 171 -16.68 -12.19 4.08
N ASN A 172 -17.20 -12.13 5.30
CA ASN A 172 -18.27 -13.01 5.75
C ASN A 172 -19.53 -12.79 4.88
N GLU A 173 -20.02 -13.87 4.26
CA GLU A 173 -21.21 -13.88 3.38
C GLU A 173 -22.48 -13.40 4.11
N ASP A 174 -22.53 -13.52 5.44
CA ASP A 174 -23.62 -13.00 6.27
C ASP A 174 -23.33 -11.57 6.77
N THR A 175 -22.72 -10.76 5.89
CA THR A 175 -22.37 -9.35 6.12
C THR A 175 -23.60 -8.54 6.58
N ALA A 176 -24.79 -8.93 6.13
CA ALA A 176 -26.08 -8.39 6.56
C ALA A 176 -26.39 -8.64 8.05
N THR A 177 -26.04 -9.81 8.58
CA THR A 177 -26.19 -10.15 10.00
C THR A 177 -25.11 -9.50 10.85
N CYS A 178 -23.86 -9.41 10.38
CA CYS A 178 -22.84 -8.59 11.04
C CYS A 178 -23.30 -7.12 11.17
N MET A 179 -23.88 -6.55 10.11
CA MET A 179 -24.48 -5.21 10.15
C MET A 179 -25.66 -5.12 11.14
N ARG A 180 -26.43 -6.19 11.38
CA ARG A 180 -27.46 -6.22 12.44
C ARG A 180 -26.88 -6.24 13.85
N VAL A 181 -25.77 -6.95 14.06
CA VAL A 181 -25.06 -6.96 15.36
C VAL A 181 -24.45 -5.59 15.66
N PHE A 182 -23.85 -4.93 14.65
CA PHE A 182 -23.33 -3.57 14.82
C PHE A 182 -24.42 -2.52 15.08
N ARG A 183 -25.70 -2.77 14.71
CA ARG A 183 -26.85 -1.90 15.07
C ARG A 183 -27.18 -1.88 16.56
N GLN A 184 -26.67 -2.82 17.36
CA GLN A 184 -26.90 -2.85 18.81
C GLN A 184 -25.95 -1.95 19.61
N PHE A 185 -24.88 -1.46 18.99
CA PHE A 185 -24.00 -0.45 19.60
C PHE A 185 -24.51 0.94 19.21
N ASP A 186 -25.14 1.63 20.18
CA ASP A 186 -25.99 2.84 20.05
C ASP A 186 -25.38 4.09 19.38
N THR A 187 -24.18 4.02 18.79
CA THR A 187 -23.50 5.18 18.19
C THR A 187 -23.64 5.30 16.68
N CYS A 188 -24.21 4.30 15.99
CA CYS A 188 -24.41 4.34 14.54
C CYS A 188 -25.88 4.64 14.18
N PRO A 189 -26.20 5.63 13.32
CA PRO A 189 -27.59 5.96 12.96
C PRO A 189 -28.34 4.72 12.44
N LYS A 190 -29.55 4.47 12.98
CA LYS A 190 -30.34 3.24 12.87
C LYS A 190 -30.81 2.83 11.46
N SER A 191 -30.36 3.51 10.42
CA SER A 191 -30.49 3.08 9.04
C SER A 191 -29.34 3.65 8.24
N VAL A 192 -28.72 2.81 7.42
CA VAL A 192 -28.15 3.11 6.09
C VAL A 192 -26.79 2.43 5.93
N PHE A 193 -26.70 1.58 4.89
CA PHE A 193 -25.44 1.25 4.23
C PHE A 193 -24.61 2.51 4.06
N VAL A 194 -23.43 2.57 4.66
CA VAL A 194 -22.61 3.78 4.60
C VAL A 194 -22.00 3.82 3.20
N SER A 195 -22.65 4.54 2.30
CA SER A 195 -22.03 4.86 1.02
C SER A 195 -20.74 5.64 1.29
N PRO A 196 -19.73 5.55 0.41
CA PRO A 196 -18.47 6.26 0.61
C PRO A 196 -18.63 7.76 0.87
N GLU A 197 -19.62 8.39 0.22
CA GLU A 197 -19.95 9.80 0.42
C GLU A 197 -20.47 10.06 1.84
N ARG A 198 -21.28 9.15 2.39
CA ARG A 198 -21.85 9.28 3.73
C ARG A 198 -20.82 9.13 4.84
N VAL A 199 -19.72 8.40 4.65
CA VAL A 199 -18.65 8.30 5.65
C VAL A 199 -18.14 9.71 6.01
N ARG A 200 -17.95 10.53 4.97
CA ARG A 200 -17.50 11.92 5.10
C ARG A 200 -18.52 12.77 5.85
N ASP A 201 -19.79 12.66 5.48
CA ASP A 201 -20.87 13.47 6.06
C ASP A 201 -21.09 13.14 7.54
N LEU A 202 -20.94 11.87 7.90
CA LEU A 202 -21.06 11.37 9.28
C LEU A 202 -19.83 11.68 10.14
N ARG A 203 -18.75 12.23 9.55
CA ARG A 203 -17.49 12.56 10.24
C ARG A 203 -16.95 11.39 11.07
N MET A 204 -17.10 10.16 10.58
CA MET A 204 -16.58 8.98 11.25
C MET A 204 -15.06 9.07 11.35
N LYS A 205 -14.50 8.69 12.49
CA LYS A 205 -13.05 8.69 12.72
C LYS A 205 -12.58 7.32 13.17
N VAL A 206 -11.37 6.96 12.76
CA VAL A 206 -10.73 5.72 13.17
C VAL A 206 -10.32 5.84 14.64
N LYS A 207 -10.52 4.78 15.43
CA LYS A 207 -10.10 4.79 16.84
C LYS A 207 -8.59 4.72 17.03
N ASN A 208 -7.88 4.02 16.14
CA ASN A 208 -6.43 3.81 16.23
C ASN A 208 -5.75 4.03 14.87
N GLU A 209 -5.21 5.24 14.66
CA GLU A 209 -4.48 5.58 13.43
C GLU A 209 -3.12 4.87 13.30
N THR A 210 -2.55 4.34 14.39
CA THR A 210 -1.25 3.65 14.32
C THR A 210 -1.38 2.28 13.66
N ILE A 211 -2.50 1.58 13.93
CA ILE A 211 -2.75 0.22 13.44
C ILE A 211 -3.44 0.23 12.07
N ILE A 212 -4.19 1.29 11.73
CA ILE A 212 -4.97 1.31 10.47
C ILE A 212 -4.14 1.06 9.23
N VAL A 213 -2.93 1.63 9.13
CA VAL A 213 -2.08 1.43 7.94
C VAL A 213 -1.74 -0.05 7.76
N GLN A 214 -1.53 -0.79 8.86
CA GLN A 214 -1.25 -2.23 8.81
C GLN A 214 -2.49 -3.02 8.38
N ILE A 215 -3.65 -2.68 8.93
CA ILE A 215 -4.94 -3.27 8.55
C ILE A 215 -5.22 -3.04 7.07
N ILE A 216 -5.15 -1.79 6.63
CA ILE A 216 -5.43 -1.40 5.25
C ILE A 216 -4.49 -2.08 4.28
N ARG A 217 -3.19 -2.18 4.60
CA ARG A 217 -2.24 -2.89 3.74
C ARG A 217 -2.55 -4.38 3.64
N ALA A 218 -2.93 -5.03 4.76
CA ALA A 218 -3.35 -6.42 4.74
C ALA A 218 -4.63 -6.59 3.91
N PHE A 219 -5.60 -5.70 4.09
CA PHE A 219 -6.86 -5.71 3.37
C PHE A 219 -6.66 -5.52 1.86
N ALA A 220 -5.80 -4.59 1.44
CA ALA A 220 -5.45 -4.32 0.05
C ALA A 220 -4.70 -5.48 -0.65
N LEU A 221 -4.34 -6.56 0.05
CA LEU A 221 -3.73 -7.72 -0.61
C LEU A 221 -4.72 -8.45 -1.51
N ASP A 222 -5.95 -8.62 -1.04
CA ASP A 222 -6.99 -9.42 -1.72
C ASP A 222 -8.17 -8.57 -2.20
N HIS A 223 -8.32 -7.36 -1.66
CA HIS A 223 -9.47 -6.51 -1.96
C HIS A 223 -9.13 -5.40 -2.95
N TYR A 224 -10.04 -5.23 -3.90
CA TYR A 224 -10.12 -4.05 -4.74
C TYR A 224 -11.16 -3.10 -4.18
N ILE A 225 -10.96 -1.81 -4.43
CA ILE A 225 -11.89 -0.75 -4.06
C ILE A 225 -12.10 0.21 -5.24
N THR A 226 -13.08 1.09 -5.10
CA THR A 226 -13.26 2.24 -5.99
C THR A 226 -12.57 3.49 -5.43
N SER A 227 -12.36 4.49 -6.27
CA SER A 227 -11.84 5.80 -5.89
C SER A 227 -12.75 6.49 -4.86
N ALA A 228 -14.07 6.30 -4.97
CA ALA A 228 -15.03 6.80 -4.00
C ALA A 228 -14.86 6.14 -2.63
N GLN A 229 -14.79 4.80 -2.58
CA GLN A 229 -14.50 4.05 -1.34
C GLN A 229 -13.18 4.49 -0.70
N LEU A 230 -12.14 4.72 -1.51
CA LEU A 230 -10.86 5.24 -1.02
C LEU A 230 -11.02 6.61 -0.36
N VAL A 231 -11.74 7.55 -0.99
CA VAL A 231 -12.05 8.86 -0.39
C VAL A 231 -12.81 8.70 0.94
N GLY A 232 -13.75 7.76 1.01
CA GLY A 232 -14.44 7.39 2.25
C GLY A 232 -13.46 7.02 3.36
N LEU A 233 -12.52 6.10 3.10
CA LEU A 233 -11.48 5.72 4.07
C LEU A 233 -10.58 6.90 4.47
N LEU A 234 -10.17 7.72 3.51
CA LEU A 234 -9.34 8.89 3.79
C LEU A 234 -10.05 9.90 4.68
N SER A 235 -11.37 10.03 4.59
CA SER A 235 -12.14 10.94 5.45
C SER A 235 -12.09 10.56 6.93
N MET A 236 -11.83 9.29 7.22
CA MET A 236 -11.76 8.78 8.59
C MET A 236 -10.42 9.05 9.29
N VAL A 237 -9.39 9.46 8.54
CA VAL A 237 -8.01 9.61 9.02
C VAL A 237 -7.57 11.06 8.90
N ASP A 238 -7.00 11.60 9.98
CA ASP A 238 -6.51 12.98 10.05
C ASP A 238 -5.01 13.09 9.76
N SER A 239 -4.23 12.06 10.11
CA SER A 239 -2.79 12.01 9.83
C SER A 239 -2.48 11.99 8.33
N SER A 240 -1.80 13.03 7.87
CA SER A 240 -1.34 13.16 6.47
C SER A 240 -0.45 12.00 6.03
N SER A 241 0.42 11.52 6.92
CA SER A 241 1.27 10.36 6.63
C SER A 241 0.42 9.11 6.38
N CYS A 242 -0.53 8.81 7.27
CA CYS A 242 -1.40 7.65 7.13
C CYS A 242 -2.27 7.73 5.88
N ARG A 243 -2.81 8.90 5.55
CA ARG A 243 -3.58 9.13 4.31
C ARG A 243 -2.77 8.78 3.07
N VAL A 244 -1.53 9.27 2.97
CA VAL A 244 -0.64 8.95 1.83
C VAL A 244 -0.31 7.46 1.77
N GLU A 245 -0.08 6.81 2.92
CA GLU A 245 0.14 5.36 2.98
C GLU A 245 -1.09 4.55 2.54
N ILE A 246 -2.30 4.96 2.91
CA ILE A 246 -3.55 4.32 2.50
C ILE A 246 -3.72 4.40 0.98
N VAL A 247 -3.51 5.58 0.38
CA VAL A 247 -3.58 5.72 -1.09
C VAL A 247 -2.51 4.89 -1.78
N THR A 248 -1.28 4.87 -1.23
CA THR A 248 -0.18 4.07 -1.76
C THR A 248 -0.51 2.57 -1.72
N ALA A 249 -1.07 2.08 -0.62
CA ALA A 249 -1.45 0.67 -0.45
C ALA A 249 -2.53 0.22 -1.45
N PHE A 250 -3.49 1.09 -1.77
CA PHE A 250 -4.54 0.77 -2.74
C PHE A 250 -4.19 1.15 -4.18
N TRP A 251 -3.02 1.73 -4.48
CA TRP A 251 -2.70 2.21 -5.82
C TRP A 251 -2.98 1.19 -6.94
N ALA A 252 -2.54 -0.06 -6.76
CA ALA A 252 -2.75 -1.16 -7.70
C ALA A 252 -4.08 -1.93 -7.50
N ARG A 253 -4.97 -1.38 -6.67
CA ARG A 253 -6.23 -1.99 -6.21
C ARG A 253 -7.44 -1.09 -6.41
N ILE A 254 -7.30 -0.01 -7.16
CA ILE A 254 -8.40 0.89 -7.50
C ILE A 254 -8.92 0.54 -8.90
N THR A 255 -10.15 0.02 -8.96
CA THR A 255 -10.77 -0.51 -10.19
C THR A 255 -11.11 0.58 -11.20
N ASP A 256 -11.48 1.77 -10.73
CA ASP A 256 -11.85 2.92 -11.55
C ASP A 256 -10.75 3.98 -11.65
N ARG A 257 -9.49 3.59 -11.38
CA ARG A 257 -8.33 4.49 -11.27
C ARG A 257 -8.17 5.40 -12.48
N ALA A 258 -8.33 4.86 -13.68
CA ALA A 258 -8.16 5.62 -14.92
C ALA A 258 -9.18 6.75 -15.12
N LYS A 259 -10.34 6.69 -14.45
CA LYS A 259 -11.44 7.66 -14.64
C LYS A 259 -11.63 8.59 -13.44
N ASN A 260 -11.42 8.07 -12.23
CA ASN A 260 -11.87 8.75 -11.01
C ASN A 260 -10.74 9.06 -10.01
N PHE A 261 -9.50 8.68 -10.30
CA PHE A 261 -8.40 8.91 -9.34
C PHE A 261 -8.11 10.40 -9.09
N SER A 262 -8.46 11.29 -10.03
CA SER A 262 -8.38 12.74 -9.82
C SER A 262 -9.21 13.21 -8.62
N ASP A 263 -10.29 12.52 -8.27
CA ASP A 263 -11.12 12.86 -7.11
C ASP A 263 -10.41 12.52 -5.79
N VAL A 264 -9.63 11.43 -5.76
CA VAL A 264 -8.75 11.10 -4.64
C VAL A 264 -7.71 12.20 -4.47
N MET A 265 -7.08 12.64 -5.56
CA MET A 265 -6.06 13.69 -5.53
C MET A 265 -6.59 15.05 -5.08
N ARG A 266 -7.81 15.42 -5.48
CA ARG A 266 -8.48 16.65 -5.01
C ARG A 266 -8.92 16.58 -3.55
N PHE A 267 -9.11 15.37 -3.02
CA PHE A 267 -9.44 15.17 -1.61
C PHE A 267 -8.22 15.28 -0.69
N LEU A 268 -7.01 15.03 -1.20
CA LEU A 268 -5.76 15.18 -0.47
C LEU A 268 -5.39 16.65 -0.31
N LYS A 269 -4.73 16.99 0.81
CA LYS A 269 -4.11 18.32 0.98
C LYS A 269 -2.97 18.49 -0.03
N THR A 270 -2.61 19.73 -0.35
CA THR A 270 -1.50 20.05 -1.27
C THR A 270 -0.21 19.28 -0.96
N GLU A 271 0.21 19.24 0.31
CA GLU A 271 1.43 18.51 0.70
C GLU A 271 1.28 16.98 0.57
N GLU A 272 0.11 16.43 0.85
CA GLU A 272 -0.21 15.00 0.71
C GLU A 272 -0.18 14.60 -0.77
N ALA A 273 -0.85 15.37 -1.63
CA ALA A 273 -0.88 15.17 -3.08
C ALA A 273 0.52 15.27 -3.70
N ASN A 274 1.33 16.24 -3.26
CA ASN A 274 2.72 16.39 -3.72
C ASN A 274 3.62 15.24 -3.25
N LEU A 275 3.45 14.76 -2.01
CA LEU A 275 4.20 13.61 -1.50
C LEU A 275 3.84 12.34 -2.27
N LEU A 276 2.56 12.11 -2.53
CA LEU A 276 2.08 11.01 -3.34
C LEU A 276 2.59 11.12 -4.79
N GLY A 277 2.57 12.33 -5.35
CA GLY A 277 3.21 12.72 -6.63
C GLY A 277 4.63 12.25 -6.77
N LYS A 278 5.44 12.49 -5.73
CA LYS A 278 6.83 12.06 -5.71
C LYS A 278 6.98 10.54 -5.56
N ARG A 279 6.08 9.87 -4.85
CA ARG A 279 6.15 8.42 -4.58
C ARG A 279 5.72 7.59 -5.79
N ILE A 280 4.53 7.87 -6.30
CA ILE A 280 3.88 7.12 -7.38
C ILE A 280 4.36 7.62 -8.76
N GLY A 281 4.69 8.91 -8.86
CA GLY A 281 5.03 9.58 -10.10
C GLY A 281 3.83 10.35 -10.66
N TYR A 282 4.01 11.64 -10.94
CA TYR A 282 2.94 12.51 -11.43
C TYR A 282 2.33 12.05 -12.76
N TYR A 283 3.13 11.46 -13.64
CA TYR A 283 2.63 10.97 -14.93
C TYR A 283 1.65 9.81 -14.76
N ALA A 284 1.92 8.89 -13.83
CA ALA A 284 1.06 7.74 -13.59
C ALA A 284 -0.33 8.15 -13.05
N MET A 285 -0.41 9.31 -12.38
CA MET A 285 -1.66 9.83 -11.79
C MET A 285 -2.34 10.90 -12.66
N LEU A 286 -1.72 11.31 -13.78
CA LEU A 286 -2.21 12.42 -14.60
C LEU A 286 -3.50 12.02 -15.33
N ASP A 287 -4.57 12.75 -15.06
CA ASP A 287 -5.80 12.73 -15.87
C ASP A 287 -5.88 14.04 -16.67
N LEU A 288 -5.70 13.95 -18.00
CA LEU A 288 -5.76 15.10 -18.89
C LEU A 288 -7.16 15.69 -19.03
N ASN A 289 -8.21 14.91 -18.76
CA ASN A 289 -9.58 15.42 -18.77
C ASN A 289 -9.89 16.20 -17.49
N ARG A 290 -9.14 15.94 -16.41
CA ARG A 290 -9.33 16.55 -15.10
C ARG A 290 -7.98 17.02 -14.53
N PRO A 291 -7.27 17.92 -15.23
CA PRO A 291 -5.89 18.26 -14.90
C PRO A 291 -5.78 19.09 -13.61
N SER A 292 -6.89 19.59 -13.06
CA SER A 292 -6.95 20.45 -11.87
C SER A 292 -6.67 19.68 -10.57
N MET A 293 -5.41 19.30 -10.40
CA MET A 293 -4.79 18.73 -9.20
C MET A 293 -3.63 19.62 -8.74
N HIS A 294 -3.11 19.38 -7.54
CA HIS A 294 -1.91 20.06 -7.05
C HIS A 294 -0.65 19.40 -7.63
N TYR A 295 0.22 20.20 -8.25
CA TYR A 295 1.50 19.73 -8.77
C TYR A 295 2.67 20.54 -8.21
N LYS A 296 3.68 19.82 -7.72
CA LYS A 296 5.01 20.35 -7.42
C LYS A 296 6.03 19.56 -8.23
N LEU A 297 6.15 19.93 -9.49
CA LEU A 297 6.96 19.25 -10.50
C LEU A 297 8.43 19.68 -10.42
N ARG A 298 9.32 18.70 -10.44
CA ARG A 298 10.77 18.83 -10.51
C ARG A 298 11.17 18.93 -11.97
N MET A 299 11.37 20.15 -12.48
CA MET A 299 11.63 20.37 -13.91
C MET A 299 12.94 19.74 -14.43
N TYR A 300 13.88 19.42 -13.53
CA TYR A 300 15.08 18.65 -13.89
C TYR A 300 14.77 17.17 -14.16
N ASN A 301 13.66 16.64 -13.64
CA ASN A 301 13.19 15.30 -13.93
C ASN A 301 12.42 15.32 -15.27
N LYS A 302 12.89 14.55 -16.24
CA LYS A 302 12.31 14.50 -17.58
C LYS A 302 10.82 14.08 -17.58
N SER A 303 10.38 13.25 -16.64
CA SER A 303 8.97 12.84 -16.56
C SER A 303 8.06 13.95 -16.10
N GLU A 304 8.47 14.62 -15.03
CA GLU A 304 7.73 15.74 -14.47
C GLU A 304 7.76 16.95 -15.41
N LEU A 305 8.85 17.16 -16.17
CA LEU A 305 8.88 18.13 -17.26
C LEU A 305 7.89 17.80 -18.38
N LYS A 306 7.74 16.52 -18.76
CA LYS A 306 6.72 16.14 -19.77
C LYS A 306 5.31 16.35 -19.24
N VAL A 307 5.04 16.00 -17.97
CA VAL A 307 3.76 16.31 -17.32
C VAL A 307 3.49 17.81 -17.36
N ALA A 308 4.48 18.65 -17.03
CA ALA A 308 4.36 20.10 -17.12
C ALA A 308 3.95 20.52 -18.55
N LYS A 309 4.64 20.04 -19.58
CA LYS A 309 4.30 20.34 -20.98
C LYS A 309 2.89 19.93 -21.36
N MET A 310 2.43 18.76 -20.90
CA MET A 310 1.08 18.26 -21.17
C MET A 310 -0.01 19.10 -20.50
N LEU A 311 0.29 19.75 -19.37
CA LEU A 311 -0.65 20.63 -18.66
C LEU A 311 -0.82 22.01 -19.32
N PHE A 312 0.09 22.41 -20.21
CA PHE A 312 0.07 23.71 -20.90
C PHE A 312 -0.39 23.64 -22.37
N GLN A 313 -0.78 22.45 -22.84
CA GLN A 313 -1.35 22.23 -24.18
C GLN A 313 -2.87 22.24 -24.12
#